data_AF-A0A2D6M2Z4-F1
#
_entry.id   AF-A0A2D6M2Z4-F1
#
_cell.length_a   1.000
_cell.length_b   1.000
_cell.length_c   1.000
_cell.angle_alpha   90.00
_cell.angle_beta   90.00
_cell.angle_gamma   90.00
#
_symmetry.space_group_name_H-M   'P 1'
#
loop_
_entity.id
_entity.type
_entity.pdbx_description
1 polymer ?
#
loop_
_entity_poly.entity_id
_entity_poly.type
_entity_poly.pdbx_seq_one_letter_code
_entity_poly.pdbx_strand_id
1 'polypeptide(L)'
;MLRQALVSAVIAGALAGVLVSGLQAIRVVPLILKAEIYESASDSAPAATETATEPHHHGEEIIAAGAWAPEEGLERTFYTVFTNILTAIAFALLLTV
;
A
#
# COMPACT_ATOMS: atom_id res chain seq x y z
N MET A 1 7.18 17.31 29.09
CA MET A 1 7.64 16.00 28.60
C MET A 1 6.60 15.37 27.66
N LEU A 2 5.59 14.62 28.12
CA LEU A 2 4.65 13.91 27.22
C LEU A 2 3.93 14.81 26.20
N ARG A 3 3.32 15.92 26.66
CA ARG A 3 2.62 16.86 25.75
C ARG A 3 3.52 17.40 24.64
N GLN A 4 4.79 17.70 24.95
CA GLN A 4 5.74 18.23 23.97
C GLN A 4 6.18 17.15 22.99
N ALA A 5 6.44 15.94 23.48
CA ALA A 5 6.77 14.78 22.64
C ALA A 5 5.62 14.46 21.66
N LEU A 6 4.37 14.40 22.14
CA LEU A 6 3.20 14.16 21.29
C LEU A 6 3.06 15.23 20.19
N VAL A 7 3.12 16.51 20.54
CA VAL A 7 3.00 17.61 19.56
C VAL A 7 4.14 17.55 18.53
N SER A 8 5.38 17.32 18.99
CA SER A 8 6.53 17.21 18.10
C SER A 8 6.41 16.03 17.15
N ALA A 9 5.99 14.87 17.66
CA ALA A 9 5.85 13.65 16.86
C ALA A 9 4.74 13.78 15.82
N VAL A 10 3.60 14.39 16.17
CA VAL A 10 2.51 14.63 15.22
C VAL A 10 2.96 15.53 14.08
N ILE A 11 3.63 16.65 14.38
CA ILE A 11 4.09 17.60 13.35
C ILE A 11 5.17 16.95 12.48
N ALA A 12 6.20 16.36 13.09
CA ALA A 12 7.30 15.73 12.37
C ALA A 12 6.81 14.54 11.53
N GLY A 13 5.96 13.69 12.11
CA GLY A 13 5.37 12.54 11.45
C GLY A 13 4.45 12.93 10.30
N ALA A 14 3.61 13.95 10.45
CA ALA A 14 2.77 14.44 9.36
C ALA A 14 3.59 14.97 8.19
N LEU A 15 4.63 15.77 8.46
CA LEU A 15 5.54 16.26 7.42
C LEU A 15 6.28 15.11 6.72
N ALA A 16 6.83 14.18 7.48
CA ALA A 16 7.51 13.01 6.93
C ALA A 16 6.55 12.13 6.10
N GLY A 17 5.34 11.89 6.57
CA GLY A 17 4.32 11.10 5.87
C GLY A 17 3.90 11.72 4.54
N VAL A 18 3.75 13.05 4.48
CA VAL A 18 3.49 13.76 3.22
C VAL A 18 4.66 13.61 2.25
N LEU A 19 5.90 13.79 2.72
CA LEU A 19 7.09 13.63 1.88
C LEU A 19 7.25 12.21 1.33
N VAL A 20 7.07 11.20 2.20
CA VAL A 20 7.10 9.78 1.81
C VAL A 20 6.01 9.48 0.78
N SER A 21 4.80 10.00 0.97
CA SER A 21 3.71 9.82 0.01
C SER A 21 4.01 10.44 -1.35
N GLY A 22 4.61 11.63 -1.37
CA GLY A 22 5.08 12.25 -2.61
C GLY A 22 6.15 11.40 -3.32
N LEU A 23 7.10 10.85 -2.58
CA LEU A 23 8.13 9.97 -3.15
C LEU A 23 7.52 8.66 -3.66
N GLN A 24 6.57 8.08 -2.92
CA GLN A 24 5.84 6.90 -3.33
C GLN A 24 5.04 7.14 -4.62
N ALA A 25 4.40 8.30 -4.76
CA ALA A 25 3.67 8.69 -5.97
C ALA A 25 4.60 8.78 -7.21
N ILE A 26 5.85 9.21 -7.05
CA ILE A 26 6.81 9.35 -8.15
C ILE A 26 7.50 8.02 -8.49
N ARG A 27 7.71 7.13 -7.50
CA ARG A 27 8.56 5.94 -7.65
C ARG A 27 7.79 4.63 -7.64
N VAL A 28 6.87 4.46 -6.70
CA VAL A 28 6.21 3.17 -6.44
C VAL A 28 4.91 3.05 -7.24
N VAL A 29 4.09 4.09 -7.27
CA VAL A 29 2.81 4.07 -8.00
C VAL A 29 2.98 3.73 -9.49
N PRO A 30 3.96 4.28 -10.23
CA PRO A 30 4.16 3.90 -11.63
C PRO A 30 4.54 2.42 -11.82
N LEU A 31 5.22 1.81 -10.85
CA LEU A 31 5.58 0.39 -10.89
C LEU A 31 4.34 -0.49 -10.66
N ILE A 32 3.45 -0.10 -9.73
CA ILE A 32 2.19 -0.79 -9.48
C ILE A 32 1.32 -0.77 -10.74
N LEU A 33 1.08 0.41 -11.32
CA LEU A 33 0.28 0.54 -12.55
C LEU A 33 0.89 -0.24 -13.72
N LYS A 34 2.23 -0.34 -13.77
CA LYS A 34 2.90 -1.13 -14.80
C LYS A 34 2.73 -2.64 -14.57
N ALA A 35 2.70 -3.10 -13.31
CA ALA A 35 2.47 -4.49 -12.94
C ALA A 35 1.02 -4.93 -13.23
N GLU A 36 0.04 -4.10 -12.90
CA GLU A 36 -1.39 -4.36 -13.15
C GLU A 36 -1.69 -4.68 -14.63
N ILE A 37 -0.95 -4.06 -15.57
CA ILE A 37 -1.06 -4.35 -17.02
C ILE A 37 -0.68 -5.81 -17.33
N TYR A 38 0.33 -6.36 -16.65
CA TYR A 38 0.78 -7.74 -16.87
C TYR A 38 -0.11 -8.76 -16.15
N GLU A 39 -0.61 -8.44 -14.96
CA GLU A 39 -1.54 -9.28 -14.21
C GLU A 39 -2.89 -9.41 -14.96
N SER A 40 -3.45 -8.28 -15.40
CA SER A 40 -4.70 -8.24 -16.17
C SER A 40 -4.60 -9.02 -17.50
N ALA A 41 -3.41 -9.02 -18.13
CA ALA A 41 -3.16 -9.77 -19.35
C ALA A 41 -3.01 -11.28 -19.09
N SER A 42 -2.49 -11.66 -17.92
CA SER A 42 -2.38 -13.06 -17.47
C SER A 42 -3.76 -13.67 -17.19
N ASP A 43 -4.68 -12.90 -16.59
CA ASP A 43 -6.05 -13.35 -16.30
C ASP A 43 -6.90 -13.56 -17.58
N SER A 44 -6.51 -12.96 -18.70
CA SER A 44 -7.21 -13.07 -19.98
C SER A 44 -6.67 -14.19 -20.88
N ALA A 45 -5.58 -14.87 -20.51
CA ALA A 45 -5.09 -16.02 -21.25
C ALA A 45 -5.97 -17.24 -20.94
N PRO A 46 -6.50 -17.97 -21.94
CA PRO A 46 -7.21 -19.21 -21.67
C PRO A 46 -6.22 -20.16 -21.01
N ALA A 47 -6.57 -20.67 -19.83
CA ALA A 47 -5.83 -21.72 -19.16
C ALA A 47 -5.62 -22.87 -20.15
N ALA A 48 -4.43 -22.94 -20.75
CA ALA A 48 -4.04 -24.05 -21.58
C ALA A 48 -4.04 -25.28 -20.67
N THR A 49 -4.94 -26.20 -20.96
CA THR A 49 -5.09 -27.46 -20.26
C THR A 49 -3.82 -28.29 -20.48
N GLU A 50 -2.84 -28.20 -19.58
CA GLU A 50 -1.80 -29.21 -19.45
C GLU A 50 -1.46 -29.46 -17.97
N THR A 51 -2.04 -30.54 -17.47
CA THR A 51 -1.50 -31.52 -16.52
C THR A 51 -0.51 -31.04 -15.44
N ALA A 52 -1.02 -31.02 -14.20
CA ALA A 52 -0.29 -31.29 -12.96
C ALA A 52 1.00 -30.49 -12.71
N THR A 53 0.86 -29.28 -12.17
CA THR A 53 1.65 -28.84 -11.01
C THR A 53 0.75 -27.94 -10.17
N GLU A 54 0.67 -28.27 -8.89
CA GLU A 54 -0.04 -27.58 -7.82
C GLU A 54 -0.06 -26.06 -8.03
N PRO A 55 -1.23 -25.39 -7.98
CA PRO A 55 -1.23 -23.95 -7.94
C PRO A 55 -0.59 -23.58 -6.61
N HIS A 56 0.58 -22.93 -6.67
CA HIS A 56 1.07 -22.18 -5.52
C HIS A 56 0.11 -21.00 -5.29
N HIS A 57 -1.06 -21.30 -4.72
CA HIS A 57 -1.95 -20.31 -4.16
C HIS A 57 -1.21 -19.66 -3.00
N HIS A 58 -0.71 -18.45 -3.22
CA HIS A 58 -0.24 -17.60 -2.15
C HIS A 58 -1.44 -17.22 -1.27
N GLY A 59 -1.84 -18.10 -0.33
CA GLY A 59 -2.74 -17.78 0.78
C GLY A 59 -4.17 -17.34 0.43
N GLU A 60 -4.67 -17.68 -0.75
CA GLU A 60 -5.87 -17.04 -1.32
C GLU A 60 -7.21 -17.67 -0.89
N GLU A 61 -7.21 -18.86 -0.28
CA GLU A 61 -8.46 -19.58 0.00
C GLU A 61 -9.36 -18.94 1.08
N ILE A 62 -8.84 -18.00 1.88
CA ILE A 62 -9.65 -17.29 2.91
C ILE A 62 -10.10 -15.88 2.43
N ILE A 63 -9.60 -15.37 1.30
CA ILE A 63 -9.87 -13.98 0.85
C ILE A 63 -10.38 -13.88 -0.62
N ALA A 64 -10.55 -15.00 -1.33
CA ALA A 64 -10.90 -15.01 -2.76
C ALA A 64 -12.32 -14.51 -3.11
N ALA A 65 -13.20 -14.28 -2.13
CA ALA A 65 -14.55 -13.77 -2.37
C ALA A 65 -14.69 -12.33 -1.85
N GLY A 66 -14.07 -11.37 -2.55
CA GLY A 66 -14.33 -9.95 -2.34
C GLY A 66 -13.43 -9.26 -1.31
N ALA A 67 -12.12 -9.50 -1.37
CA ALA A 67 -11.14 -8.66 -0.67
C ALA A 67 -11.35 -7.19 -1.07
N TRP A 68 -11.70 -6.33 -0.11
CA TRP A 68 -11.85 -4.91 -0.38
C TRP A 68 -10.50 -4.31 -0.79
N ALA A 69 -10.51 -3.57 -1.89
CA ALA A 69 -9.39 -2.73 -2.34
C ALA A 69 -9.94 -1.34 -2.72
N PRO A 70 -9.16 -0.26 -2.48
CA PRO A 70 -9.59 1.07 -2.86
C PRO A 70 -9.63 1.23 -4.38
N GLU A 71 -10.64 1.95 -4.88
CA GLU A 71 -10.76 2.26 -6.30
C GLU A 71 -9.58 3.10 -6.81
N GLU A 72 -9.34 3.02 -8.12
CA GLU A 72 -8.31 3.79 -8.79
C GLU A 72 -8.47 5.30 -8.61
N GLY A 73 -7.35 6.02 -8.66
CA GLY A 73 -7.34 7.48 -8.61
C GLY A 73 -7.40 8.05 -7.19
N LEU A 74 -8.48 8.75 -6.85
CA LEU A 74 -8.55 9.56 -5.64
C LEU A 74 -8.65 8.73 -4.36
N GLU A 75 -9.44 7.66 -4.37
CA GLU A 75 -9.64 6.81 -3.19
C GLU A 75 -8.31 6.16 -2.77
N ARG A 76 -7.63 5.50 -3.70
CA ARG A 76 -6.29 4.93 -3.48
C ARG A 76 -5.27 5.96 -3.00
N THR A 77 -5.24 7.14 -3.63
CA THR A 77 -4.31 8.21 -3.24
C THR A 77 -4.58 8.66 -1.81
N PHE A 78 -5.85 8.86 -1.46
CA PHE A 78 -6.24 9.29 -0.12
C PHE A 78 -5.84 8.28 0.94
N TYR A 79 -6.21 7.00 0.77
CA TYR A 79 -5.86 5.97 1.75
C TYR A 79 -4.34 5.77 1.86
N THR A 80 -3.61 5.85 0.75
CA THR A 80 -2.14 5.77 0.75
C THR A 80 -1.53 6.91 1.57
N VAL A 81 -1.92 8.16 1.29
CA VAL A 81 -1.39 9.33 2.02
C VAL A 81 -1.76 9.25 3.49
N PHE A 82 -3.02 8.89 3.79
CA PHE A 82 -3.53 8.81 5.15
C PHE A 82 -2.76 7.77 5.98
N THR A 83 -2.62 6.54 5.45
CA THR A 83 -1.90 5.45 6.13
C THR A 83 -0.42 5.76 6.30
N ASN A 84 0.23 6.38 5.31
CA ASN A 84 1.62 6.83 5.43
C ASN A 84 1.80 7.89 6.52
N ILE A 85 0.88 8.86 6.63
CA ILE A 85 0.92 9.87 7.69
C ILE A 85 0.78 9.23 9.07
N LEU A 86 -0.20 8.34 9.26
CA LEU A 86 -0.37 7.64 10.53
C LEU A 86 0.87 6.82 10.91
N THR A 87 1.43 6.10 9.93
CA THR A 87 2.65 5.30 10.12
C THR A 87 3.84 6.17 10.48
N ALA A 88 4.04 7.29 9.78
CA ALA A 88 5.12 8.23 10.06
C ALA A 88 4.98 8.89 11.44
N ILE A 89 3.76 9.21 11.89
CA ILE A 89 3.50 9.67 13.26
C ILE A 89 3.86 8.59 14.29
N ALA A 90 3.51 7.32 14.04
CA ALA A 90 3.88 6.22 14.93
C ALA A 90 5.40 6.08 15.06
N PHE A 91 6.14 6.15 13.95
CA PHE A 91 7.62 6.16 14.00
C PHE A 91 8.18 7.40 14.69
N ALA A 92 7.63 8.59 14.44
CA ALA A 92 8.05 9.81 15.11
C ALA A 92 7.81 9.73 16.62
N LEU A 93 6.71 9.11 17.05
CA LEU A 93 6.46 8.83 18.47
C LEU A 93 7.53 7.92 19.05
N LEU A 94 7.86 6.80 18.39
CA LEU A 94 8.93 5.89 18.85
C LEU A 94 10.28 6.58 19.00
N LEU A 95 10.60 7.55 18.15
CA LEU A 95 11.87 8.28 18.16
C LEU A 95 11.92 9.45 19.15
N THR A 96 10.77 9.94 19.60
CA THR A 96 10.67 11.10 20.52
C THR A 96 10.56 10.70 21.98
N VAL A 97 10.49 9.40 22.29
CA VAL A 97 10.50 8.85 23.66
C VAL A 97 11.88 8.98 24.30
#